data_AF-A0A7I8C603-F1
#
_entry.id   AF-A0A7I8C603-F1
#
_cell.length_a   1.000
_cell.length_b   1.000
_cell.length_c   1.000
_cell.angle_alpha   90.00
_cell.angle_beta   90.00
_cell.angle_gamma   90.00
#
_symmetry.space_group_name_H-M   'P 1'
#
loop_
_entity.id
_entity.type
_entity.pdbx_description
1 polymer ?
#
loop_
_entity_poly.entity_id
_entity_poly.type
_entity_poly.pdbx_seq_one_letter_code
_entity_poly.pdbx_strand_id
1 'polypeptide(L)'
;MTTTYHPHPDEHGKPVVLKSPSKPTTLETWSDAKAIATVTPGGPMPCVLNGAALSSWSAPKTSEGWASVAGQLEFDEPAFSCPAGKKEAAGVVIIEPDGRVWVVAPSNGYAGYTATFPKGRVEKGLPRQANAIREAYEEAGLKVEVTGFLADSSRSLTYTRYYVARRVDGTPADMGWESQAVHLVPVERLDEVLNHPNDTNLIEAIKAAVQRETPMSREYHWANDAYWTEALDRYVKLRESGARELTIDLDRFENLIFNGDGPAYKAMDAMVSVREREGYEGFRGAPRIVCALLELLAHPRGSQPERGE
;
A
#
# COMPACT_ATOMS: atom_id res chain seq x y z
N MET A 1 19.05 -34.70 9.96
CA MET A 1 18.43 -33.37 9.75
C MET A 1 17.23 -33.30 10.66
N THR A 2 17.12 -32.24 11.47
CA THR A 2 15.99 -32.07 12.39
C THR A 2 14.79 -31.54 11.60
N THR A 3 13.66 -32.26 11.62
CA THR A 3 12.41 -31.80 10.99
C THR A 3 11.91 -30.55 11.71
N THR A 4 11.70 -29.46 10.97
CA THR A 4 11.14 -28.22 11.52
C THR A 4 9.63 -28.21 11.26
N TYR A 5 8.84 -27.98 12.30
CA TYR A 5 7.40 -27.88 12.22
C TYR A 5 6.95 -26.44 12.43
N HIS A 6 5.89 -26.06 11.75
CA HIS A 6 5.16 -24.85 12.06
C HIS A 6 4.52 -24.98 13.47
N PRO A 7 4.54 -23.94 14.33
CA PRO A 7 3.95 -24.01 15.66
C PRO A 7 2.42 -24.21 15.66
N HIS A 8 1.74 -23.68 14.64
CA HIS A 8 0.32 -23.87 14.42
C HIS A 8 0.05 -25.08 13.50
N PRO A 9 -0.93 -25.95 13.82
CA PRO A 9 -1.36 -27.02 12.93
C PRO A 9 -2.17 -26.47 11.75
N ASP A 10 -2.40 -27.31 10.74
CA ASP A 10 -3.27 -27.00 9.60
C ASP A 10 -4.76 -26.92 10.00
N GLU A 11 -5.64 -26.62 9.04
CA GLU A 11 -7.09 -26.52 9.27
C GLU A 11 -7.73 -27.83 9.77
N HIS A 12 -7.01 -28.94 9.70
CA HIS A 12 -7.43 -30.27 10.16
C HIS A 12 -6.74 -30.69 11.47
N GLY A 13 -5.97 -29.80 12.11
CA GLY A 13 -5.25 -30.08 13.34
C GLY A 13 -3.99 -30.91 13.15
N LYS A 14 -3.48 -31.07 11.93
CA LYS A 14 -2.26 -31.85 11.63
C LYS A 14 -1.01 -30.97 11.71
N PRO A 15 0.14 -31.55 12.13
CA PRO A 15 1.41 -30.83 12.09
C PRO A 15 1.83 -30.44 10.68
N VAL A 16 2.27 -29.20 10.49
CA VAL A 16 2.78 -28.70 9.21
C VAL A 16 4.31 -28.73 9.21
N VAL A 17 4.91 -29.45 8.28
CA VAL A 17 6.38 -29.52 8.12
C VAL A 17 6.86 -28.36 7.24
N LEU A 18 7.88 -27.62 7.70
CA LEU A 18 8.56 -26.58 6.94
C LEU A 18 9.82 -27.17 6.28
N LYS A 19 9.78 -27.32 4.96
CA LYS A 19 10.86 -27.92 4.15
C LYS A 19 12.06 -26.99 4.01
N SER A 20 11.78 -25.69 3.90
CA SER A 20 12.78 -24.63 3.76
C SER A 20 12.39 -23.46 4.66
N PRO A 21 12.55 -23.57 5.99
CA PRO A 21 12.12 -22.54 6.92
C PRO A 21 12.81 -21.20 6.65
N SER A 22 12.05 -20.12 6.70
CA SER A 22 12.56 -18.75 6.70
C SER A 22 13.48 -18.48 7.90
N LYS A 23 14.33 -17.46 7.78
CA LYS A 23 15.19 -17.00 8.89
C LYS A 23 14.73 -15.61 9.34
N PRO A 24 14.48 -15.40 10.63
CA PRO A 24 14.13 -14.07 11.13
C PRO A 24 15.35 -13.13 11.06
N THR A 25 15.09 -11.84 10.92
CA THR A 25 16.10 -10.79 11.10
C THR A 25 16.25 -10.46 12.59
N THR A 26 17.23 -9.62 12.92
CA THR A 26 17.41 -9.17 14.31
C THR A 26 16.37 -8.10 14.68
N LEU A 27 16.21 -7.81 15.98
CA LEU A 27 15.24 -6.82 16.46
C LEU A 27 15.56 -5.40 15.96
N GLU A 28 16.85 -5.08 15.77
CA GLU A 28 17.30 -3.78 15.29
C GLU A 28 16.78 -3.49 13.89
N THR A 29 16.62 -4.52 13.04
CA THR A 29 16.10 -4.38 11.67
C THR A 29 14.70 -3.77 11.63
N TRP A 30 13.88 -3.99 12.66
CA TRP A 30 12.52 -3.46 12.73
C TRP A 30 12.49 -1.92 12.84
N SER A 31 13.53 -1.34 13.42
CA SER A 31 13.66 0.12 13.57
C SER A 31 14.25 0.83 12.35
N ASP A 32 14.81 0.08 11.40
CA ASP A 32 15.36 0.62 10.16
C ASP A 32 14.30 0.61 9.05
N ALA A 33 13.78 1.79 8.72
CA ALA A 33 12.77 1.96 7.66
C ALA A 33 13.28 1.58 6.25
N LYS A 34 14.59 1.41 6.06
CA LYS A 34 15.20 1.01 4.77
C LYS A 34 15.53 -0.49 4.70
N ALA A 35 15.38 -1.20 5.82
CA ALA A 35 15.65 -2.63 5.88
C ALA A 35 14.37 -3.45 5.69
N ILE A 36 14.53 -4.65 5.14
CA ILE A 36 13.48 -5.67 5.13
C ILE A 36 13.56 -6.42 6.46
N ALA A 37 12.58 -6.23 7.33
CA ALA A 37 12.49 -6.98 8.58
C ALA A 37 11.70 -8.28 8.35
N THR A 38 12.10 -9.37 9.01
CA THR A 38 11.44 -10.68 8.89
C THR A 38 11.26 -11.30 10.26
N VAL A 39 10.06 -11.80 10.53
CA VAL A 39 9.75 -12.65 11.69
C VAL A 39 9.25 -14.01 11.22
N THR A 40 9.59 -15.05 11.97
CA THR A 40 9.01 -16.40 11.87
C THR A 40 8.00 -16.61 13.00
N PRO A 41 7.09 -17.60 12.92
CA PRO A 41 6.10 -17.85 13.97
C PRO A 41 6.72 -17.92 15.36
N GLY A 42 6.14 -17.20 16.33
CA GLY A 42 6.64 -17.09 17.70
C GLY A 42 8.00 -16.38 17.86
N GLY A 43 8.50 -15.73 16.80
CA GLY A 43 9.77 -15.02 16.80
C GLY A 43 9.75 -13.72 17.62
N PRO A 44 10.94 -13.19 17.95
CA PRO A 44 11.05 -11.96 18.73
C PRO A 44 10.50 -10.75 17.95
N MET A 45 9.75 -9.90 18.65
CA MET A 45 9.17 -8.66 18.10
C MET A 45 9.42 -7.47 19.05
N PRO A 46 9.61 -6.24 18.52
CA PRO A 46 9.55 -5.04 19.35
C PRO A 46 8.15 -4.87 19.94
N CYS A 47 8.05 -4.27 21.13
CA CYS A 47 6.75 -4.05 21.78
C CYS A 47 5.91 -2.99 21.05
N VAL A 48 6.56 -2.05 20.36
CA VAL A 48 5.94 -0.94 19.63
C VAL A 48 6.66 -0.77 18.30
N LEU A 49 5.87 -0.53 17.24
CA LEU A 49 6.35 -0.19 15.91
C LEU A 49 5.51 0.98 15.39
N ASN A 50 6.16 2.07 14.97
CA ASN A 50 5.52 3.27 14.44
C ASN A 50 4.39 3.83 15.34
N GLY A 51 4.58 3.75 16.66
CA GLY A 51 3.62 4.24 17.65
C GLY A 51 2.44 3.30 17.96
N ALA A 52 2.30 2.18 17.23
CA ALA A 52 1.30 1.15 17.51
C ALA A 52 1.92 -0.07 18.19
N ALA A 53 1.25 -0.60 19.21
CA ALA A 53 1.67 -1.82 19.89
C ALA A 53 1.66 -3.02 18.95
N LEU A 54 2.54 -3.97 19.23
CA LEU A 54 2.53 -5.31 18.62
C LEU A 54 2.14 -6.30 19.70
N SER A 55 0.85 -6.62 19.74
CA SER A 55 0.25 -7.50 20.76
C SER A 55 -0.69 -8.50 20.11
N SER A 56 -0.80 -9.68 20.73
CA SER A 56 -1.74 -10.71 20.26
C SER A 56 -3.18 -10.19 20.27
N TRP A 57 -3.87 -10.38 19.15
CA TRP A 57 -5.28 -10.02 19.01
C TRP A 57 -6.18 -11.25 19.19
N SER A 58 -7.17 -11.15 20.08
CA SER A 58 -8.26 -12.14 20.17
C SER A 58 -9.29 -11.89 19.08
N ALA A 59 -9.05 -12.47 17.90
CA ALA A 59 -9.91 -12.31 16.74
C ALA A 59 -11.25 -13.09 16.86
N PRO A 60 -12.27 -12.71 16.07
CA PRO A 60 -13.51 -13.49 15.95
C PRO A 60 -13.25 -14.94 15.51
N LYS A 61 -14.13 -15.86 15.93
CA LYS A 61 -14.04 -17.30 15.60
C LYS A 61 -15.20 -17.81 14.75
N THR A 62 -16.20 -16.97 14.49
CA THR A 62 -17.39 -17.33 13.71
C THR A 62 -17.53 -16.39 12.53
N SER A 63 -18.19 -16.86 11.47
CA SER A 63 -18.44 -16.06 10.27
C SER A 63 -19.27 -14.81 10.57
N GLU A 64 -20.21 -14.87 11.51
CA GLU A 64 -20.99 -13.70 11.96
C GLU A 64 -20.11 -12.69 12.71
N GLY A 65 -19.21 -13.18 13.55
CA GLY A 65 -18.24 -12.34 14.25
C GLY A 65 -17.34 -11.60 13.27
N TRP A 66 -16.85 -12.31 12.25
CA TRP A 66 -16.07 -11.70 11.17
C TRP A 66 -16.88 -10.72 10.33
N ALA A 67 -18.13 -11.02 9.98
CA ALA A 67 -18.99 -10.12 9.21
C ALA A 67 -19.18 -8.76 9.90
N SER A 68 -19.15 -8.75 11.24
CA SER A 68 -19.26 -7.54 12.07
C SER A 68 -17.92 -6.99 12.56
N VAL A 69 -16.79 -7.49 12.05
CA VAL A 69 -15.46 -7.09 12.54
C VAL A 69 -15.24 -5.59 12.34
N ALA A 70 -14.70 -4.95 13.37
CA ALA A 70 -14.27 -3.56 13.31
C ALA A 70 -13.12 -3.38 12.32
N GLY A 71 -13.06 -2.20 11.68
CA GLY A 71 -12.05 -1.86 10.69
C GLY A 71 -12.51 -1.96 9.24
N GLN A 72 -13.77 -2.33 9.00
CA GLN A 72 -14.42 -2.11 7.70
C GLN A 72 -14.68 -0.60 7.50
N LEU A 73 -14.58 -0.15 6.25
CA LEU A 73 -14.79 1.24 5.84
C LEU A 73 -16.08 1.35 5.02
N GLU A 74 -16.91 2.32 5.39
CA GLU A 74 -18.07 2.74 4.59
C GLU A 74 -17.61 3.73 3.51
N PHE A 75 -17.67 3.31 2.24
CA PHE A 75 -17.39 4.16 1.08
C PHE A 75 -18.11 3.63 -0.16
N ASP A 76 -18.21 4.45 -1.20
CA ASP A 76 -18.73 4.03 -2.50
C ASP A 76 -17.71 3.11 -3.19
N GLU A 77 -17.85 1.81 -2.92
CA GLU A 77 -16.90 0.81 -3.37
C GLU A 77 -17.08 0.50 -4.86
N PRO A 78 -16.01 0.51 -5.70
CA PRO A 78 -16.12 0.20 -7.12
C PRO A 78 -16.81 -1.13 -7.38
N ALA A 79 -17.59 -1.23 -8.45
CA ALA A 79 -18.27 -2.48 -8.80
C ALA A 79 -17.27 -3.64 -8.95
N PHE A 80 -17.58 -4.81 -8.37
CA PHE A 80 -16.76 -6.02 -8.48
C PHE A 80 -17.41 -7.03 -9.41
N SER A 81 -16.80 -7.26 -10.56
CA SER A 81 -17.29 -8.22 -11.56
C SER A 81 -16.30 -9.37 -11.71
N CYS A 82 -16.50 -10.46 -10.96
CA CYS A 82 -15.63 -11.64 -11.05
C CYS A 82 -15.75 -12.31 -12.43
N PRO A 83 -14.64 -12.43 -13.21
CA PRO A 83 -14.67 -13.09 -14.51
C PRO A 83 -15.12 -14.56 -14.41
N ALA A 84 -15.81 -15.03 -15.45
CA ALA A 84 -16.21 -16.42 -15.56
C ALA A 84 -15.01 -17.37 -15.42
N GLY A 85 -15.19 -18.45 -14.66
CA GLY A 85 -14.14 -19.44 -14.40
C GLY A 85 -13.17 -19.08 -13.26
N LYS A 86 -13.25 -17.88 -12.68
CA LYS A 86 -12.45 -17.47 -11.52
C LYS A 86 -13.25 -17.51 -10.23
N LYS A 87 -12.54 -17.66 -9.12
CA LYS A 87 -13.10 -17.52 -7.77
C LYS A 87 -12.82 -16.14 -7.21
N GLU A 88 -13.84 -15.58 -6.59
CA GLU A 88 -13.72 -14.33 -5.86
C GLU A 88 -12.81 -14.49 -4.64
N ALA A 89 -11.93 -13.51 -4.44
CA ALA A 89 -11.00 -13.43 -3.34
C ALA A 89 -10.90 -11.98 -2.86
N ALA A 90 -10.48 -11.79 -1.61
CA ALA A 90 -10.25 -10.47 -1.03
C ALA A 90 -8.96 -10.47 -0.21
N GLY A 91 -8.27 -9.33 -0.19
CA GLY A 91 -7.00 -9.16 0.48
C GLY A 91 -6.72 -7.72 0.88
N VAL A 92 -5.66 -7.53 1.65
CA VAL A 92 -5.20 -6.21 2.09
C VAL A 92 -3.74 -5.98 1.77
N VAL A 93 -3.41 -4.73 1.46
CA VAL A 93 -2.05 -4.20 1.51
C VAL A 93 -1.97 -3.28 2.71
N ILE A 94 -1.14 -3.65 3.68
CA ILE A 94 -1.06 -2.97 4.97
C ILE A 94 0.15 -2.05 4.94
N ILE A 95 -0.09 -0.74 5.01
CA ILE A 95 0.94 0.29 4.93
C ILE A 95 1.22 0.84 6.33
N GLU A 96 2.49 0.88 6.70
CA GLU A 96 2.96 1.52 7.92
C GLU A 96 3.24 3.02 7.70
N PRO A 97 3.17 3.86 8.75
CA PRO A 97 3.45 5.30 8.64
C PRO A 97 4.84 5.68 8.11
N ASP A 98 5.79 4.75 8.11
CA ASP A 98 7.14 4.94 7.57
C ASP A 98 7.29 4.49 6.10
N GLY A 99 6.18 4.14 5.44
CA GLY A 99 6.14 3.74 4.04
C GLY A 99 6.53 2.27 3.78
N ARG A 100 6.73 1.47 4.83
CA ARG A 100 6.91 0.02 4.68
C ARG A 100 5.57 -0.70 4.57
N VAL A 101 5.58 -1.85 3.92
CA VAL A 101 4.41 -2.67 3.60
C VAL A 101 4.58 -4.07 4.17
N TRP A 102 3.52 -4.61 4.75
CA TRP A 102 3.51 -5.99 5.25
C TRP A 102 3.28 -7.00 4.13
N VAL A 103 4.08 -8.07 4.12
CA VAL A 103 4.04 -9.14 3.11
C VAL A 103 4.19 -10.49 3.83
N VAL A 104 3.50 -11.52 3.37
CA VAL A 104 3.60 -12.88 3.94
C VAL A 104 4.45 -13.78 3.04
N ALA A 105 5.20 -14.71 3.64
CA ALA A 105 5.85 -15.81 2.95
C ALA A 105 5.08 -17.10 3.19
N PRO A 106 4.36 -17.64 2.18
CA PRO A 106 3.57 -18.85 2.36
C PRO A 106 4.42 -20.04 2.78
N SER A 107 3.88 -20.87 3.68
CA SER A 107 4.47 -22.12 4.11
C SER A 107 4.78 -23.02 2.91
N ASN A 108 6.06 -23.39 2.77
CA ASN A 108 6.58 -24.19 1.66
C ASN A 108 6.35 -23.60 0.25
N GLY A 109 6.15 -22.27 0.14
CA GLY A 109 5.97 -21.60 -1.15
C GLY A 109 4.69 -22.01 -1.87
N TYR A 110 3.57 -22.04 -1.13
CA TYR A 110 2.26 -22.42 -1.66
C TYR A 110 1.95 -21.69 -2.98
N ALA A 111 1.44 -22.44 -3.96
CA ALA A 111 1.16 -21.97 -5.31
C ALA A 111 2.35 -21.30 -6.05
N GLY A 112 3.59 -21.59 -5.63
CA GLY A 112 4.81 -21.09 -6.27
C GLY A 112 5.24 -19.70 -5.81
N TYR A 113 4.58 -19.12 -4.81
CA TYR A 113 4.92 -17.78 -4.30
C TYR A 113 6.01 -17.85 -3.24
N THR A 114 7.07 -17.08 -3.41
CA THR A 114 8.04 -16.81 -2.35
C THR A 114 7.48 -15.85 -1.32
N ALA A 115 6.66 -14.89 -1.77
CA ALA A 115 5.95 -13.95 -0.93
C ALA A 115 4.69 -13.44 -1.65
N THR A 116 3.70 -12.97 -0.88
CA THR A 116 2.45 -12.40 -1.38
C THR A 116 1.80 -11.51 -0.30
N PHE A 117 0.67 -10.89 -0.62
CA PHE A 117 -0.13 -10.16 0.36
C PHE A 117 -1.15 -11.08 1.04
N PRO A 118 -1.56 -10.80 2.29
CA PRO A 118 -2.65 -11.51 2.95
C PRO A 118 -3.92 -11.51 2.11
N LYS A 119 -4.34 -12.69 1.65
CA LYS A 119 -5.53 -12.84 0.79
C LYS A 119 -6.00 -14.27 0.61
N GLY A 120 -7.31 -14.43 0.71
CA GLY A 120 -8.00 -15.71 0.53
C GLY A 120 -9.30 -15.57 -0.25
N ARG A 121 -9.93 -16.72 -0.51
CA ARG A 121 -11.22 -16.78 -1.20
C ARG A 121 -12.31 -16.22 -0.29
N VAL A 122 -13.23 -15.45 -0.86
CA VAL A 122 -14.34 -14.90 -0.09
C VAL A 122 -15.27 -16.01 0.35
N GLU A 123 -15.47 -16.12 1.66
CA GLU A 123 -16.46 -17.03 2.23
C GLU A 123 -17.88 -16.60 1.85
N LYS A 124 -18.76 -17.57 1.59
CA LYS A 124 -20.14 -17.31 1.19
C LYS A 124 -20.86 -16.49 2.26
N GLY A 125 -21.27 -15.27 1.92
CA GLY A 125 -22.04 -14.38 2.79
C GLY A 125 -21.17 -13.45 3.65
N LEU A 126 -19.84 -13.55 3.57
CA LEU A 126 -18.93 -12.64 4.25
C LEU A 126 -18.66 -11.41 3.36
N PRO A 127 -18.75 -10.17 3.88
CA PRO A 127 -18.30 -8.98 3.16
C PRO A 127 -16.84 -9.09 2.74
N ARG A 128 -16.48 -8.58 1.56
CA ARG A 128 -15.10 -8.63 1.04
C ARG A 128 -14.09 -8.00 2.00
N GLN A 129 -14.40 -6.83 2.56
CA GLN A 129 -13.55 -6.16 3.54
C GLN A 129 -13.37 -7.00 4.81
N ALA A 130 -14.47 -7.57 5.35
CA ALA A 130 -14.39 -8.49 6.49
C ALA A 130 -13.51 -9.71 6.19
N ASN A 131 -13.63 -10.30 5.00
CA ASN A 131 -12.74 -11.38 4.57
C ASN A 131 -11.29 -10.89 4.54
N ALA A 132 -11.02 -9.75 3.91
CA ALA A 132 -9.67 -9.20 3.81
C ALA A 132 -9.02 -8.95 5.20
N ILE A 133 -9.79 -8.47 6.17
CA ILE A 133 -9.35 -8.28 7.57
C ILE A 133 -9.09 -9.63 8.25
N ARG A 134 -9.91 -10.65 7.97
CA ARG A 134 -9.67 -12.02 8.47
C ARG A 134 -8.35 -12.56 7.93
N GLU A 135 -8.11 -12.48 6.64
CA GLU A 135 -6.88 -12.98 6.01
C GLU A 135 -5.63 -12.27 6.56
N ALA A 136 -5.73 -10.96 6.86
CA ALA A 136 -4.66 -10.21 7.52
C ALA A 136 -4.28 -10.80 8.90
N TYR A 137 -5.27 -11.27 9.65
CA TYR A 137 -5.05 -11.95 10.92
C TYR A 137 -4.56 -13.38 10.74
N GLU A 138 -5.22 -14.16 9.88
CA GLU A 138 -4.90 -15.58 9.68
C GLU A 138 -3.51 -15.77 9.08
N GLU A 139 -3.17 -15.02 8.03
CA GLU A 139 -1.89 -15.18 7.33
C GLU A 139 -0.77 -14.32 7.93
N ALA A 140 -1.07 -13.20 8.58
CA ALA A 140 -0.06 -12.27 9.08
C ALA A 140 -0.15 -11.93 10.57
N GLY A 141 -1.13 -12.42 11.33
CA GLY A 141 -1.30 -12.10 12.75
C GLY A 141 -1.68 -10.65 13.05
N LEU A 142 -2.03 -9.85 12.02
CA LEU A 142 -2.25 -8.41 12.15
C LEU A 142 -3.74 -8.07 12.26
N LYS A 143 -4.05 -7.10 13.14
CA LYS A 143 -5.34 -6.43 13.18
C LYS A 143 -5.25 -5.13 12.39
N VAL A 144 -6.15 -4.96 11.44
CA VAL A 144 -6.08 -3.86 10.48
C VAL A 144 -7.41 -3.13 10.35
N GLU A 145 -7.34 -1.90 9.86
CA GLU A 145 -8.49 -1.13 9.40
C GLU A 145 -8.30 -0.78 7.93
N VAL A 146 -9.33 -1.00 7.11
CA VAL A 146 -9.38 -0.60 5.71
C VAL A 146 -9.43 0.92 5.61
N THR A 147 -8.56 1.47 4.77
CA THR A 147 -8.47 2.91 4.48
C THR A 147 -8.97 3.27 3.08
N GLY A 148 -9.16 2.27 2.21
CA GLY A 148 -9.76 2.46 0.90
C GLY A 148 -9.62 1.25 -0.04
N PHE A 149 -10.17 1.40 -1.24
CA PHE A 149 -9.94 0.49 -2.36
C PHE A 149 -8.50 0.66 -2.90
N LEU A 150 -7.85 -0.45 -3.28
CA LEU A 150 -6.56 -0.43 -3.96
C LEU A 150 -6.69 -0.81 -5.43
N ALA A 151 -7.06 -2.07 -5.70
CA ALA A 151 -7.07 -2.63 -7.04
C ALA A 151 -7.82 -3.96 -7.07
N ASP A 152 -8.32 -4.33 -8.25
CA ASP A 152 -8.75 -5.70 -8.54
C ASP A 152 -7.68 -6.41 -9.38
N SER A 153 -7.23 -7.57 -8.94
CA SER A 153 -6.09 -8.29 -9.52
C SER A 153 -6.48 -9.68 -9.98
N SER A 154 -6.16 -9.99 -11.24
CA SER A 154 -6.45 -11.28 -11.85
C SER A 154 -5.27 -12.25 -11.70
N ARG A 155 -5.54 -13.46 -11.21
CA ARG A 155 -4.60 -14.60 -11.18
C ARG A 155 -5.22 -15.80 -11.90
N SER A 156 -4.49 -16.90 -12.00
CA SER A 156 -4.93 -18.07 -12.76
C SER A 156 -6.28 -18.64 -12.28
N LEU A 157 -6.50 -18.67 -10.95
CA LEU A 157 -7.71 -19.25 -10.35
C LEU A 157 -8.62 -18.22 -9.67
N THR A 158 -8.08 -17.06 -9.30
CA THR A 158 -8.81 -16.08 -8.49
C THR A 158 -8.84 -14.71 -9.17
N TYR A 159 -9.90 -13.97 -8.87
CA TYR A 159 -9.97 -12.54 -9.07
C TYR A 159 -10.08 -11.90 -7.70
N THR A 160 -9.07 -11.13 -7.33
CA THR A 160 -8.87 -10.67 -5.94
C THR A 160 -9.10 -9.18 -5.86
N ARG A 161 -10.00 -8.75 -4.97
CA ARG A 161 -10.09 -7.36 -4.56
C ARG A 161 -9.09 -7.07 -3.46
N TYR A 162 -8.21 -6.11 -3.69
CA TYR A 162 -7.30 -5.59 -2.68
C TYR A 162 -7.80 -4.26 -2.13
N TYR A 163 -7.70 -4.12 -0.82
CA TYR A 163 -7.89 -2.87 -0.10
C TYR A 163 -6.55 -2.36 0.42
N VAL A 164 -6.45 -1.04 0.62
CA VAL A 164 -5.39 -0.47 1.44
C VAL A 164 -5.85 -0.51 2.89
N ALA A 165 -4.93 -0.81 3.79
CA ALA A 165 -5.22 -0.89 5.21
C ALA A 165 -4.06 -0.34 6.04
N ARG A 166 -4.36 0.06 7.28
CA ARG A 166 -3.37 0.40 8.30
C ARG A 166 -3.43 -0.60 9.44
N ARG A 167 -2.27 -0.93 10.03
CA ARG A 167 -2.23 -1.75 11.25
C ARG A 167 -2.74 -0.93 12.44
N VAL A 168 -3.56 -1.55 13.27
CA VAL A 168 -4.05 -0.95 14.53
C VAL A 168 -3.70 -1.77 15.77
N ASP A 169 -3.44 -3.07 15.61
CA ASP A 169 -3.01 -3.99 16.66
C ASP A 169 -2.51 -5.29 15.98
N GLY A 170 -2.36 -6.37 16.75
CA GLY A 170 -1.87 -7.65 16.25
C GLY A 170 -0.35 -7.71 16.27
N THR A 171 0.18 -8.92 16.13
CA THR A 171 1.62 -9.15 16.05
C THR A 171 1.88 -10.18 14.97
N PRO A 172 2.85 -9.93 14.08
CA PRO A 172 3.19 -10.89 13.05
C PRO A 172 3.74 -12.19 13.61
N ALA A 173 4.26 -12.21 14.84
CA ALA A 173 4.66 -13.46 15.49
C ALA A 173 3.50 -14.47 15.65
N ASP A 174 2.24 -14.02 15.59
CA ASP A 174 1.03 -14.85 15.70
C ASP A 174 0.49 -15.32 14.33
N MET A 175 1.27 -15.19 13.25
CA MET A 175 0.91 -15.69 11.92
C MET A 175 0.46 -17.17 11.96
N GLY A 176 -0.61 -17.48 11.25
CA GLY A 176 -1.14 -18.84 11.12
C GLY A 176 -0.27 -19.74 10.25
N TRP A 177 -0.62 -21.02 10.21
CA TRP A 177 0.16 -22.08 9.56
C TRP A 177 0.38 -21.89 8.05
N GLU A 178 -0.45 -21.08 7.41
CA GLU A 178 -0.36 -20.77 5.98
C GLU A 178 0.88 -19.94 5.65
N SER A 179 1.46 -19.24 6.65
CA SER A 179 2.65 -18.40 6.51
C SER A 179 3.79 -18.94 7.37
N GLN A 180 4.97 -19.09 6.78
CA GLN A 180 6.19 -19.46 7.53
C GLN A 180 7.03 -18.25 7.93
N ALA A 181 6.73 -17.07 7.39
CA ALA A 181 7.27 -15.79 7.82
C ALA A 181 6.37 -14.63 7.40
N VAL A 182 6.54 -13.52 8.09
CA VAL A 182 5.99 -12.21 7.71
C VAL A 182 7.15 -11.23 7.56
N HIS A 183 7.10 -10.43 6.51
CA HIS A 183 8.07 -9.40 6.17
C HIS A 183 7.46 -8.02 6.33
N LEU A 184 8.28 -7.07 6.76
CA LEU A 184 8.00 -5.64 6.66
C LEU A 184 9.00 -5.04 5.67
N VAL A 185 8.50 -4.61 4.52
CA VAL A 185 9.29 -4.33 3.32
C VAL A 185 9.18 -2.86 2.94
N PRO A 186 10.29 -2.11 2.78
CA PRO A 186 10.24 -0.77 2.20
C PRO A 186 9.66 -0.84 0.79
N VAL A 187 8.73 0.06 0.45
CA VAL A 187 8.03 -0.01 -0.85
C VAL A 187 8.98 0.01 -2.05
N GLU A 188 10.12 0.69 -1.94
CA GLU A 188 11.17 0.76 -2.96
C GLU A 188 11.94 -0.55 -3.18
N ARG A 189 11.76 -1.52 -2.28
CA ARG A 189 12.39 -2.85 -2.32
C ARG A 189 11.36 -3.97 -2.47
N LEU A 190 10.11 -3.64 -2.80
CA LEU A 190 9.02 -4.59 -2.85
C LEU A 190 9.22 -5.65 -3.95
N ASP A 191 9.89 -5.27 -5.04
CA ASP A 191 10.29 -6.13 -6.16
C ASP A 191 11.37 -7.17 -5.79
N GLU A 192 12.15 -6.93 -4.73
CA GLU A 192 13.10 -7.93 -4.21
C GLU A 192 12.38 -9.14 -3.58
N VAL A 193 11.13 -8.94 -3.14
CA VAL A 193 10.34 -9.92 -2.38
C VAL A 193 9.19 -10.49 -3.24
N LEU A 194 8.52 -9.63 -4.02
CA LEU A 194 7.46 -9.97 -4.96
C LEU A 194 8.01 -10.06 -6.39
N ASN A 195 8.31 -11.28 -6.82
CA ASN A 195 8.94 -11.54 -8.13
C ASN A 195 7.98 -12.12 -9.17
N HIS A 196 6.66 -12.19 -8.89
CA HIS A 196 5.72 -12.78 -9.82
C HIS A 196 5.35 -11.75 -10.92
N PRO A 197 5.44 -12.09 -12.22
CA PRO A 197 5.20 -11.12 -13.32
C PRO A 197 3.83 -10.43 -13.28
N ASN A 198 2.81 -11.12 -12.75
CA ASN A 198 1.46 -10.57 -12.58
C ASN A 198 1.33 -9.52 -11.45
N ASP A 199 2.39 -9.27 -10.68
CA ASP A 199 2.38 -8.30 -9.57
C ASP A 199 2.65 -6.87 -10.04
N THR A 200 3.18 -6.64 -11.26
CA THR A 200 3.59 -5.29 -11.72
C THR A 200 2.53 -4.21 -11.52
N ASN A 201 1.31 -4.41 -12.02
CA ASN A 201 0.24 -3.42 -11.88
C ASN A 201 -0.18 -3.21 -10.41
N LEU A 202 -0.10 -4.26 -9.60
CA LEU A 202 -0.40 -4.17 -8.18
C LEU A 202 0.71 -3.42 -7.43
N ILE A 203 1.99 -3.69 -7.73
CA ILE A 203 3.15 -2.99 -7.16
C ILE A 203 3.08 -1.49 -7.47
N GLU A 204 2.73 -1.10 -8.69
CA GLU A 204 2.59 0.31 -9.05
C GLU A 204 1.43 0.97 -8.30
N ALA A 205 0.28 0.28 -8.16
CA ALA A 205 -0.82 0.77 -7.33
C ALA A 205 -0.42 0.93 -5.85
N ILE A 206 0.41 0.03 -5.34
CA ILE A 206 0.93 0.08 -3.95
C ILE A 206 1.88 1.24 -3.78
N LYS A 207 2.82 1.45 -4.71
CA LYS A 207 3.72 2.62 -4.67
C LYS A 207 2.93 3.93 -4.62
N ALA A 208 1.90 4.06 -5.47
CA ALA A 208 1.01 5.22 -5.44
C ALA A 208 0.26 5.33 -4.10
N ALA A 209 -0.25 4.22 -3.55
CA ALA A 209 -0.92 4.21 -2.25
C ALA A 209 0.02 4.56 -1.08
N VAL A 210 1.28 4.12 -1.11
CA VAL A 210 2.27 4.47 -0.08
C VAL A 210 2.59 5.96 -0.15
N GLN A 211 2.76 6.54 -1.33
CA GLN A 211 2.92 7.99 -1.48
C GLN A 211 1.70 8.76 -0.95
N ARG A 212 0.49 8.21 -1.15
CA ARG A 212 -0.79 8.76 -0.66
C ARG A 212 -0.92 8.73 0.87
N GLU A 213 -0.45 7.66 1.50
CA GLU A 213 -0.67 7.40 2.95
C GLU A 213 0.51 7.79 3.83
N THR A 214 1.70 7.94 3.27
CA THR A 214 2.90 8.37 3.99
C THR A 214 2.93 9.90 3.99
N PRO A 215 2.78 10.58 5.14
CA PRO A 215 2.94 12.02 5.19
C PRO A 215 4.33 12.38 4.68
N MET A 216 4.43 13.34 3.74
CA MET A 216 5.73 13.89 3.37
C MET A 216 6.46 14.35 4.64
N SER A 217 7.78 14.14 4.68
CA SER A 217 8.56 14.33 5.91
C SER A 217 8.28 15.70 6.55
N ARG A 218 8.40 15.81 7.88
CA ARG A 218 8.38 17.12 8.55
C ARG A 218 9.47 18.08 8.06
N GLU A 219 10.38 17.64 7.20
CA GLU A 219 11.41 18.45 6.54
C GLU A 219 11.04 18.82 5.09
N TYR A 220 9.96 18.28 4.54
CA TYR A 220 9.47 18.62 3.21
C TYR A 220 9.07 20.09 3.09
N HIS A 221 9.49 20.73 2.01
CA HIS A 221 9.07 22.07 1.62
C HIS A 221 9.01 22.09 0.09
N TRP A 222 7.88 22.54 -0.48
CA TRP A 222 7.67 22.53 -1.93
C TRP A 222 8.82 23.20 -2.72
N ALA A 223 9.44 24.24 -2.16
CA ALA A 223 10.55 24.95 -2.80
C ALA A 223 11.84 24.12 -2.95
N ASN A 224 11.95 22.98 -2.26
CA ASN A 224 13.05 22.04 -2.39
C ASN A 224 12.72 20.87 -3.32
N ASP A 225 11.53 20.86 -3.91
CA ASP A 225 11.02 19.80 -4.77
C ASP A 225 11.07 20.22 -6.24
N ALA A 226 11.94 19.56 -7.01
CA ALA A 226 12.12 19.81 -8.43
C ALA A 226 10.83 19.62 -9.25
N TYR A 227 9.89 18.81 -8.77
CA TYR A 227 8.58 18.64 -9.40
C TYR A 227 7.83 19.99 -9.49
N TRP A 228 7.85 20.77 -8.40
CA TRP A 228 7.17 22.05 -8.31
C TRP A 228 8.01 23.20 -8.87
N THR A 229 9.29 23.26 -8.53
CA THR A 229 10.16 24.39 -8.93
C THR A 229 10.38 24.43 -10.43
N GLU A 230 10.62 23.29 -11.10
CA GLU A 230 10.78 23.27 -12.55
C GLU A 230 9.48 23.62 -13.29
N ALA A 231 8.33 23.17 -12.77
CA ALA A 231 7.03 23.53 -13.35
C ALA A 231 6.73 25.01 -13.21
N LEU A 232 7.06 25.61 -12.06
CA LEU A 232 6.97 27.04 -11.85
C LEU A 232 7.88 27.81 -12.81
N ASP A 233 9.12 27.35 -13.01
CA ASP A 233 10.05 27.96 -13.97
C ASP A 233 9.52 27.91 -15.40
N ARG A 234 8.90 26.78 -15.80
CA ARG A 234 8.23 26.67 -17.11
C ARG A 234 7.06 27.64 -17.23
N TYR A 235 6.24 27.75 -16.18
CA TYR A 235 5.14 28.70 -16.15
C TYR A 235 5.63 30.16 -16.28
N VAL A 236 6.68 30.53 -15.55
CA VAL A 236 7.28 31.88 -15.61
C VAL A 236 7.81 32.17 -17.01
N LYS A 237 8.57 31.24 -17.61
CA LYS A 237 9.06 31.38 -19.00
C LYS A 237 7.94 31.53 -20.00
N LEU A 238 6.85 30.77 -19.84
CA LEU A 238 5.67 30.87 -20.70
C LEU A 238 4.98 32.24 -20.56
N ARG A 239 4.94 32.80 -19.35
CA ARG A 239 4.40 34.16 -19.12
C ARG A 239 5.30 35.25 -19.68
N GLU A 240 6.62 35.09 -19.58
CA GLU A 240 7.61 36.00 -20.14
C GLU A 240 7.63 36.01 -21.66
N SER A 241 7.29 34.88 -22.31
CA SER A 241 7.11 34.83 -23.77
C SER A 241 5.82 35.50 -24.26
N GLY A 242 4.98 35.99 -23.34
CA GLY A 242 3.76 36.73 -23.63
C GLY A 242 2.48 35.90 -23.62
N ALA A 243 2.56 34.59 -23.36
CA ALA A 243 1.37 33.74 -23.32
C ALA A 243 0.38 34.22 -22.26
N ARG A 244 -0.90 34.28 -22.62
CA ARG A 244 -2.00 34.75 -21.76
C ARG A 244 -2.94 33.64 -21.30
N GLU A 245 -2.92 32.50 -21.95
CA GLU A 245 -3.86 31.39 -21.76
C GLU A 245 -3.10 30.07 -21.66
N LEU A 246 -3.70 29.11 -20.95
CA LEU A 246 -3.26 27.72 -20.86
C LEU A 246 -4.42 26.83 -21.32
N THR A 247 -4.15 25.94 -22.26
CA THR A 247 -5.13 24.95 -22.71
C THR A 247 -4.92 23.67 -21.91
N ILE A 248 -6.00 23.14 -21.32
CA ILE A 248 -5.98 21.87 -20.60
C ILE A 248 -6.86 20.89 -21.38
N ASP A 249 -6.28 19.75 -21.73
CA ASP A 249 -6.99 18.62 -22.32
C ASP A 249 -7.87 17.95 -21.25
N LEU A 250 -9.18 18.06 -21.41
CA LEU A 250 -10.16 17.55 -20.46
C LEU A 250 -10.30 16.02 -20.51
N ASP A 251 -10.09 15.39 -21.67
CA ASP A 251 -10.15 13.93 -21.81
C ASP A 251 -8.99 13.29 -21.04
N ARG A 252 -7.83 13.96 -21.07
CA ARG A 252 -6.69 13.59 -20.20
C ARG A 252 -6.96 13.90 -18.73
N PHE A 253 -7.68 14.97 -18.43
CA PHE A 253 -8.00 15.36 -17.06
C PHE A 253 -8.96 14.37 -16.38
N GLU A 254 -9.96 13.82 -17.09
CA GLU A 254 -10.87 12.81 -16.54
C GLU A 254 -10.14 11.57 -16.03
N ASN A 255 -9.10 11.13 -16.73
CA ASN A 255 -8.24 10.02 -16.29
C ASN A 255 -7.41 10.36 -15.05
N LEU A 256 -7.10 11.64 -14.82
CA LEU A 256 -6.33 12.10 -13.66
C LEU A 256 -7.20 12.24 -12.40
N ILE A 257 -8.51 12.48 -12.53
CA ILE A 257 -9.43 12.60 -11.37
C ILE A 257 -9.44 11.32 -10.53
N PHE A 258 -9.25 10.16 -11.18
CA PHE A 258 -9.18 8.86 -10.52
C PHE A 258 -7.75 8.39 -10.24
N ASN A 259 -6.74 9.19 -10.60
CA ASN A 259 -5.34 8.86 -10.40
C ASN A 259 -4.80 9.48 -9.11
N GLY A 260 -4.64 8.66 -8.08
CA GLY A 260 -4.13 9.06 -6.76
C GLY A 260 -2.68 9.54 -6.71
N ASP A 261 -1.97 9.60 -7.85
CA ASP A 261 -0.62 10.16 -7.97
C ASP A 261 -0.54 11.36 -8.95
N GLY A 262 -1.69 11.90 -9.34
CA GLY A 262 -1.78 13.03 -10.26
C GLY A 262 -1.22 14.35 -9.66
N PRO A 263 -0.95 15.37 -10.51
CA PRO A 263 -0.45 16.68 -10.05
C PRO A 263 -1.32 17.33 -8.98
N ALA A 264 -2.64 17.18 -9.07
CA ALA A 264 -3.58 17.71 -8.10
C ALA A 264 -3.44 17.04 -6.71
N TYR A 265 -3.13 15.74 -6.68
CA TYR A 265 -2.91 15.02 -5.45
C TYR A 265 -1.63 15.50 -4.75
N LYS A 266 -0.51 15.54 -5.49
CA LYS A 266 0.78 16.06 -4.99
C LYS A 266 0.68 17.51 -4.50
N ALA A 267 -0.24 18.30 -5.06
CA ALA A 267 -0.45 19.69 -4.66
C ALA A 267 -0.91 19.81 -3.20
N MET A 268 -1.58 18.79 -2.64
CA MET A 268 -2.03 18.81 -1.26
C MET A 268 -0.84 18.85 -0.29
N ASP A 269 0.17 18.00 -0.47
CA ASP A 269 1.36 17.99 0.37
C ASP A 269 2.17 19.29 0.23
N ALA A 270 2.30 19.79 -1.00
CA ALA A 270 2.93 21.07 -1.26
C ALA A 270 2.22 22.21 -0.51
N MET A 271 0.90 22.25 -0.54
CA MET A 271 0.07 23.24 0.16
C MET A 271 0.13 23.09 1.69
N VAL A 272 0.19 21.86 2.20
CA VAL A 272 0.46 21.60 3.63
C VAL A 272 1.80 22.18 4.03
N SER A 273 2.86 21.97 3.22
CA SER A 273 4.18 22.53 3.49
C SER A 273 4.17 24.06 3.57
N VAL A 274 3.42 24.73 2.69
CA VAL A 274 3.23 26.20 2.74
C VAL A 274 2.55 26.61 4.04
N ARG A 275 1.44 25.96 4.39
CA ARG A 275 0.65 26.28 5.58
C ARG A 275 1.46 26.12 6.87
N GLU A 276 2.30 25.09 6.93
CA GLU A 276 3.08 24.79 8.13
C GLU A 276 4.36 25.63 8.27
N ARG A 277 4.90 26.16 7.15
CA ARG A 277 6.29 26.66 7.12
C ARG A 277 6.43 28.10 6.67
N GLU A 278 5.48 28.62 5.91
CA GLU A 278 5.55 29.96 5.35
C GLU A 278 4.63 30.97 6.06
N GLY A 279 4.16 30.65 7.28
CA GLY A 279 3.27 31.53 8.04
C GLY A 279 3.84 32.94 8.26
N TYR A 280 5.15 33.06 8.48
CA TYR A 280 5.84 34.35 8.60
C TYR A 280 6.10 35.04 7.26
N GLU A 281 6.06 34.31 6.15
CA GLU A 281 6.24 34.86 4.80
C GLU A 281 4.92 35.21 4.10
N GLY A 282 3.79 34.97 4.77
CA GLY A 282 2.45 35.23 4.23
C GLY A 282 1.99 34.19 3.22
N PHE A 283 2.48 32.94 3.31
CA PHE A 283 2.06 31.81 2.48
C PHE A 283 2.28 32.01 0.96
N ARG A 284 3.38 32.68 0.58
CA ARG A 284 3.69 33.04 -0.81
C ARG A 284 3.85 31.84 -1.75
N GLY A 285 4.12 30.66 -1.22
CA GLY A 285 4.18 29.40 -1.95
C GLY A 285 2.82 28.98 -2.50
N ALA A 286 1.70 29.33 -1.86
CA ALA A 286 0.36 28.93 -2.30
C ALA A 286 0.06 29.36 -3.75
N PRO A 287 0.16 30.66 -4.13
CA PRO A 287 -0.07 31.06 -5.53
C PRO A 287 0.96 30.46 -6.50
N ARG A 288 2.19 30.18 -6.04
CA ARG A 288 3.24 29.59 -6.86
C ARG A 288 2.96 28.12 -7.19
N ILE A 289 2.50 27.35 -6.21
CA ILE A 289 2.06 25.97 -6.40
C ILE A 289 0.86 25.92 -7.35
N VAL A 290 -0.09 26.85 -7.25
CA VAL A 290 -1.22 26.93 -8.21
C VAL A 290 -0.71 27.14 -9.63
N CYS A 291 0.21 28.09 -9.85
CA CYS A 291 0.79 28.33 -11.17
C CYS A 291 1.53 27.09 -11.72
N ALA A 292 2.34 26.44 -10.89
CA ALA A 292 3.05 25.22 -11.25
C ALA A 292 2.09 24.06 -11.57
N LEU A 293 1.01 23.90 -10.79
CA LEU A 293 -0.03 22.89 -11.02
C LEU A 293 -0.71 23.10 -12.37
N LEU A 294 -1.12 24.34 -12.69
CA LEU A 294 -1.73 24.67 -13.97
C LEU A 294 -0.80 24.33 -15.14
N GLU A 295 0.49 24.61 -15.00
CA GLU A 295 1.49 24.27 -16.02
C GLU A 295 1.64 22.76 -16.18
N LEU A 296 1.68 21.98 -15.09
CA LEU A 296 1.77 20.51 -15.14
C LEU A 296 0.54 19.86 -15.78
N LEU A 297 -0.64 20.44 -15.58
CA LEU A 297 -1.88 19.96 -16.18
C LEU A 297 -1.88 20.24 -17.69
N ALA A 298 -1.49 21.44 -18.10
CA ALA A 298 -1.41 21.83 -19.51
C ALA A 298 -0.26 21.13 -20.27
N HIS A 299 0.89 20.97 -19.64
CA HIS A 299 2.13 20.46 -20.25
C HIS A 299 2.80 19.39 -19.36
N PRO A 300 2.38 18.12 -19.44
CA PRO A 300 2.97 17.03 -18.67
C PRO A 300 4.44 16.78 -19.02
N ARG A 301 5.21 16.37 -18.01
CA ARG A 301 6.58 15.84 -18.24
C ARG A 301 6.55 14.72 -19.28
N GLY A 302 7.44 14.82 -20.27
CA GLY A 302 7.60 13.81 -21.34
C GLY A 302 6.79 14.05 -22.60
N SER A 303 5.91 15.05 -22.64
CA SER A 303 5.32 15.50 -23.91
C SER A 303 6.34 16.37 -24.66
N GLN A 304 6.95 15.83 -25.72
CA GLN A 304 7.61 16.70 -26.69
C GLN A 304 6.56 17.60 -27.32
N PRO A 305 6.87 18.90 -27.56
CA PRO A 305 5.96 19.72 -28.34
C PRO A 305 5.85 19.10 -29.73
N GLU A 306 4.64 18.67 -30.11
CA GLU A 306 4.35 18.47 -31.52
C GLU A 306 4.65 19.79 -32.22
N ARG A 307 5.59 19.73 -33.17
CA ARG A 307 5.86 20.87 -34.05
C ARG A 307 4.61 21.07 -34.88
N GLY A 308 3.87 22.14 -34.57
CA GLY A 308 2.83 22.64 -35.44
C GLY A 308 3.38 22.96 -36.83
N GLU A 309 2.55 22.61 -37.81
CA GLU A 309 2.60 22.76 -39.28
C GLU A 309 3.66 23.68 -39.90
#